data_AF-A0A5B8XQN5-F1
#
_entry.id   AF-A0A5B8XQN5-F1
#
_cell.length_a   1.000
_cell.length_b   1.000
_cell.length_c   1.000
_cell.angle_alpha   90.00
_cell.angle_beta   90.00
_cell.angle_gamma   90.00
#
_symmetry.space_group_name_H-M   'P 1'
#
loop_
_entity.id
_entity.type
_entity.pdbx_description
1 polymer ?
#
loop_
_entity_poly.entity_id
_entity_poly.type
_entity_poly.pdbx_seq_one_letter_code
_entity_poly.pdbx_strand_id
1 'polypeptide(L)'
;MRDLARWMGVMACVGLIGCTSNEEKILKVIQPQIDACKASQDDFAEVETVDGKVQILTDACRMPLEGPVLVDEFHARANTGPYFWIVNLSKEHSIWTLNEVVYDPVHVAKREMEAKGATDESLAKADSMFAEAEKAMPENEWIRVSRVNNALRLRGMVRGKDTENPGGLGDAQPIVDQNLEWAKDKPEAHAKILLAVIEHYGDYYGRLESSAENLGSRDDWYRASIEQAQKDGDKETVQEYTAELEKQIAERPAERQKLVDRMGEIFDSRCKYIGQLKADGIEDATLKERVSNLSANAKCSPDARPKVEDYGEAPAPE
;
A
#
# COMPACT_ATOMS: atom_id res chain seq x y z
N MET A 1 3.11 4.36 52.39
CA MET A 1 4.50 4.31 52.92
C MET A 1 5.24 3.21 52.18
N ARG A 2 6.49 3.46 51.74
CA ARG A 2 7.22 2.88 50.58
C ARG A 2 7.06 3.74 49.34
N ASP A 3 7.73 4.87 49.15
CA ASP A 3 9.13 5.32 49.31
C ASP A 3 9.61 5.81 47.94
N LEU A 4 9.25 7.07 47.71
CA LEU A 4 9.97 8.03 46.88
C LEU A 4 11.41 8.14 47.39
N ALA A 5 12.38 7.53 46.69
CA ALA A 5 13.79 7.89 46.84
C ALA A 5 14.64 7.24 45.74
N ARG A 6 14.96 8.00 44.68
CA ARG A 6 16.28 7.99 44.03
C ARG A 6 16.41 9.11 42.98
N TRP A 7 16.18 10.33 43.46
CA TRP A 7 16.91 11.51 42.98
C TRP A 7 18.12 11.67 43.89
N MET A 8 19.32 11.31 43.44
CA MET A 8 20.60 11.87 43.89
C MET A 8 21.74 11.22 43.11
N GLY A 9 22.32 12.01 42.22
CA GLY A 9 23.51 11.67 41.44
C GLY A 9 24.04 12.88 40.67
N VAL A 10 23.92 14.09 41.24
CA VAL A 10 24.66 15.26 40.77
C VAL A 10 26.10 15.07 41.24
N MET A 11 26.93 14.48 40.39
CA MET A 11 28.37 14.52 40.55
C MET A 11 28.87 15.77 39.84
N ALA A 12 29.30 16.74 40.64
CA ALA A 12 29.92 17.97 40.17
C ALA A 12 31.28 17.66 39.52
N CYS A 13 31.36 17.83 38.20
CA CYS A 13 32.62 18.03 37.50
C CYS A 13 32.84 19.54 37.32
N VAL A 14 33.50 20.15 38.29
CA VAL A 14 34.14 21.46 38.11
C VAL A 14 35.53 21.19 37.52
N GLY A 15 35.68 21.43 36.22
CA GLY A 15 36.97 21.30 35.54
C GLY A 15 36.83 21.43 34.02
N LEU A 16 37.25 22.60 33.52
CA LEU A 16 37.30 23.06 32.12
C LEU A 16 35.98 23.59 31.54
N ILE A 17 35.77 24.91 31.70
CA ILE A 17 34.91 25.72 30.83
C ILE A 17 35.60 25.78 29.46
N GLY A 18 35.52 24.68 28.71
CA GLY A 18 35.71 24.72 27.27
C GLY A 18 34.44 25.29 26.65
N CYS A 19 34.56 26.35 25.86
CA CYS A 19 33.48 26.85 25.02
C CYS A 19 33.07 25.74 24.03
N THR A 20 32.18 24.84 24.44
CA THR A 20 31.56 23.87 23.53
C THR A 20 30.85 24.67 22.45
N SER A 21 31.22 24.42 21.20
CA SER A 21 30.66 25.15 20.06
C SER A 21 29.16 24.89 19.97
N ASN A 22 28.42 25.82 19.36
CA ASN A 22 26.99 25.57 19.11
C ASN A 22 26.79 24.30 18.28
N GLU A 23 27.69 24.02 17.34
CA GLU A 23 27.73 22.79 16.55
C GLU A 23 27.77 21.53 17.43
N GLU A 24 28.68 21.46 18.40
CA GLU A 24 28.75 20.33 19.34
C GLU A 24 27.48 20.18 20.19
N LYS A 25 26.87 21.30 20.60
CA LYS A 25 25.62 21.27 21.38
C LYS A 25 24.45 20.75 20.55
N ILE A 26 24.36 21.16 19.28
CA ILE A 26 23.33 20.70 18.34
C ILE A 26 23.52 19.21 18.05
N LEU A 27 24.76 18.77 17.79
CA LEU A 27 25.06 17.35 17.56
C LEU A 27 24.71 16.47 18.77
N LYS A 28 24.87 16.96 20.00
CA LYS A 28 24.44 16.23 21.21
C LYS A 28 22.92 16.00 21.27
N VAL A 29 22.13 16.78 20.56
CA VAL A 29 20.67 16.62 20.46
C VAL A 29 20.30 15.66 19.32
N ILE A 30 20.93 15.81 18.16
CA ILE A 30 20.57 15.05 16.94
C ILE A 30 21.17 13.63 16.96
N GLN A 31 22.44 13.48 17.32
CA GLN A 31 23.17 12.22 17.16
C GLN A 31 22.53 11.04 17.91
N PRO A 32 22.04 11.18 19.16
CA PRO A 32 21.36 10.09 19.84
C PRO A 32 20.11 9.60 19.11
N GLN A 33 19.36 10.51 18.47
CA GLN A 33 18.16 10.18 17.70
C GLN A 33 18.52 9.43 16.41
N ILE A 34 19.57 9.88 15.72
CA ILE A 34 20.10 9.18 14.53
C ILE A 34 20.60 7.78 14.90
N ASP A 35 21.32 7.65 16.01
CA ASP A 35 21.88 6.36 16.43
C ASP A 35 20.77 5.38 16.84
N ALA A 36 19.73 5.85 17.54
CA ALA A 36 18.53 5.08 17.82
C ALA A 36 17.80 4.67 16.54
N CYS A 37 17.67 5.59 15.58
CA CYS A 37 17.05 5.32 14.29
C CYS A 37 17.80 4.23 13.51
N LYS A 38 19.14 4.32 13.42
CA LYS A 38 19.98 3.31 12.75
C LYS A 38 19.87 1.91 13.36
N ALA A 39 19.62 1.83 14.67
CA ALA A 39 19.48 0.58 15.39
C ALA A 39 18.11 -0.11 15.17
N SER A 40 17.13 0.62 14.63
CA SER A 40 15.81 0.06 14.30
C SER A 40 15.93 -1.08 13.28
N GLN A 41 15.10 -2.11 13.48
CA GLN A 41 14.91 -3.19 12.52
C GLN A 41 13.68 -2.96 11.63
N ASP A 42 12.86 -1.96 11.94
CA ASP A 42 11.67 -1.60 11.17
C ASP A 42 12.04 -0.65 10.01
N ASP A 43 11.19 -0.58 8.99
CA ASP A 43 11.33 0.41 7.90
C ASP A 43 11.32 1.86 8.41
N PHE A 44 10.62 2.10 9.54
CA PHE A 44 10.54 3.40 10.20
C PHE A 44 10.99 3.33 11.64
N ALA A 45 11.81 4.29 12.07
CA ALA A 45 12.13 4.52 13.47
C ALA A 45 11.33 5.70 14.02
N GLU A 46 10.99 5.65 15.30
CA GLU A 46 10.45 6.80 16.03
C GLU A 46 11.58 7.70 16.52
N VAL A 47 11.46 9.00 16.25
CA VAL A 47 12.33 10.05 16.77
C VAL A 47 11.53 10.96 17.68
N GLU A 48 12.11 11.30 18.82
CA GLU A 48 11.50 12.18 19.81
C GLU A 48 11.83 13.66 19.51
N THR A 49 10.79 14.45 19.36
CA THR A 49 10.82 15.91 19.18
C THR A 49 10.10 16.59 20.34
N VAL A 50 10.23 17.91 20.45
CA VAL A 50 9.49 18.68 21.47
C VAL A 50 7.96 18.53 21.36
N ASP A 51 7.45 18.31 20.15
CA ASP A 51 6.01 18.20 19.87
C ASP A 51 5.50 16.74 19.89
N GLY A 52 6.39 15.79 20.20
CA GLY A 52 6.07 14.36 20.28
C GLY A 52 6.94 13.51 19.36
N LYS A 53 6.41 12.37 18.93
CA LYS A 53 7.16 11.40 18.12
C LYS A 53 6.88 11.57 16.64
N VAL A 54 7.94 11.51 15.83
CA VAL A 54 7.89 11.51 14.37
C VAL A 54 8.51 10.22 13.85
N GLN A 55 7.92 9.63 12.82
CA GLN A 55 8.50 8.47 12.15
C GLN A 55 9.50 8.92 11.08
N ILE A 56 10.62 8.22 10.93
CA ILE A 56 11.63 8.50 9.88
C ILE A 56 11.99 7.18 9.23
N LEU A 57 12.22 7.16 7.92
CA LEU A 57 12.78 5.98 7.25
C LEU A 57 14.15 5.63 7.84
N THR A 58 14.28 4.41 8.35
CA THR A 58 15.50 3.91 8.97
C THR A 58 16.71 4.04 8.03
N ASP A 59 16.53 3.80 6.73
CA ASP A 59 17.57 3.95 5.72
C ASP A 59 18.07 5.39 5.57
N ALA A 60 17.21 6.39 5.75
CA ALA A 60 17.63 7.79 5.68
C ALA A 60 18.63 8.10 6.80
N CYS A 61 18.42 7.56 8.00
CA CYS A 61 19.34 7.71 9.11
C CYS A 61 20.70 7.04 8.88
N ARG A 62 20.79 6.05 7.98
CA ARG A 62 22.06 5.40 7.61
C ARG A 62 22.87 6.22 6.61
N MET A 63 22.28 7.26 6.01
CA MET A 63 22.98 8.20 5.14
C MET A 63 23.89 9.13 5.99
N PRO A 64 24.93 9.72 5.38
CA PRO A 64 25.78 10.69 6.06
C PRO A 64 24.95 11.84 6.67
N LEU A 65 25.34 12.25 7.87
CA LEU A 65 24.82 13.47 8.49
C LEU A 65 25.55 14.67 7.85
N GLU A 66 24.77 15.57 7.25
CA GLU A 66 25.25 16.85 6.74
C GLU A 66 24.88 17.99 7.71
N GLY A 67 25.84 18.87 7.98
CA GLY A 67 25.73 19.91 9.01
C GLY A 67 26.23 19.46 10.39
N PRO A 68 25.81 20.12 11.49
CA PRO A 68 24.73 21.11 11.53
C PRO A 68 25.16 22.49 11.03
N VAL A 69 24.19 23.23 10.47
CA VAL A 69 24.35 24.61 10.00
C VAL A 69 23.45 25.50 10.86
N LEU A 70 24.05 26.51 11.52
CA LEU A 70 23.28 27.57 12.16
C LEU A 70 22.57 28.39 11.07
N VAL A 71 21.25 28.49 11.19
CA VAL A 71 20.42 29.35 10.35
C VAL A 71 20.45 30.77 10.92
N ASP A 72 20.36 30.89 12.25
CA ASP A 72 20.59 32.11 13.01
C ASP A 72 21.06 31.76 14.45
N GLU A 73 21.01 32.70 15.39
CA GLU A 73 21.45 32.49 16.78
C GLU A 73 20.54 31.55 17.60
N PHE A 74 19.33 31.27 17.12
CA PHE A 74 18.31 30.46 17.79
C PHE A 74 17.92 29.20 17.01
N HIS A 75 18.27 29.09 15.73
CA HIS A 75 17.84 27.99 14.87
C HIS A 75 19.02 27.34 14.16
N ALA A 76 18.98 26.01 14.08
CA ALA A 76 19.95 25.20 13.35
C ALA A 76 19.25 24.11 12.55
N ARG A 77 19.93 23.65 11.50
CA ARG A 77 19.48 22.51 10.69
C ARG A 77 20.60 21.52 10.45
N ALA A 78 20.26 20.25 10.38
CA ALA A 78 21.10 19.20 9.81
C ALA A 78 20.24 18.32 8.89
N ASN A 79 20.85 17.47 8.07
CA ASN A 79 20.11 16.55 7.21
C ASN A 79 20.75 15.16 7.14
N THR A 80 19.91 14.15 7.01
CA THR A 80 20.31 12.78 6.67
C THR A 80 19.49 12.35 5.46
N GLY A 81 20.12 12.33 4.28
CA GLY A 81 19.38 12.20 3.04
C GLY A 81 18.37 13.35 2.86
N PRO A 82 17.10 13.05 2.53
CA PRO A 82 16.11 14.09 2.30
C PRO A 82 15.42 14.60 3.59
N TYR A 83 15.74 14.03 4.76
CA TYR A 83 15.16 14.45 6.03
C TYR A 83 15.91 15.65 6.61
N PHE A 84 15.16 16.70 6.97
CA PHE A 84 15.69 17.87 7.66
C PHE A 84 15.44 17.76 9.17
N TRP A 85 16.51 17.85 9.96
CA TRP A 85 16.50 17.88 11.41
C TRP A 85 16.58 19.34 11.87
N ILE A 86 15.47 19.88 12.38
CA ILE A 86 15.36 21.29 12.78
C ILE A 86 15.52 21.38 14.29
N VAL A 87 16.53 22.12 14.75
CA VAL A 87 16.87 22.25 16.16
C VAL A 87 16.78 23.72 16.55
N ASN A 88 16.07 23.97 17.66
CA ASN A 88 15.83 25.33 18.16
C ASN A 88 16.46 25.49 19.54
N LEU A 89 16.96 26.68 19.83
CA LEU A 89 17.38 27.07 21.17
C LEU A 89 16.15 27.50 21.96
N SER A 90 15.81 26.75 23.02
CA SER A 90 14.76 27.15 23.96
C SER A 90 15.12 28.47 24.62
N LYS A 91 14.29 29.50 24.42
CA LYS A 91 14.48 30.83 25.04
C LYS A 91 14.38 30.78 26.57
N GLU A 92 13.62 29.83 27.10
CA GLU A 92 13.37 29.72 28.54
C GLU A 92 14.54 29.03 29.27
N HIS A 93 15.13 28.01 28.65
CA HIS A 93 16.15 27.17 29.31
C HIS A 93 17.55 27.32 28.71
N SER A 94 17.70 28.04 27.59
CA SER A 94 18.96 28.15 26.84
C SER A 94 19.56 26.78 26.46
N ILE A 95 18.69 25.81 26.18
CA ILE A 95 19.04 24.44 25.77
C ILE A 95 18.55 24.23 24.33
N TRP A 96 19.39 23.61 23.50
CA TRP A 96 19.01 23.20 22.15
C TRP A 96 18.08 21.97 22.22
N THR A 97 17.00 21.97 21.45
CA THR A 97 16.01 20.89 21.40
C THR A 97 15.65 20.56 19.97
N LEU A 98 15.46 19.27 19.67
CA LEU A 98 14.98 18.82 18.36
C LEU A 98 13.51 19.21 18.21
N ASN A 99 13.25 20.21 17.38
CA ASN A 99 11.92 20.74 17.20
C ASN A 99 11.12 19.88 16.23
N GLU A 100 11.72 19.53 15.10
CA GLU A 100 11.02 18.90 14.00
C GLU A 100 11.98 18.03 13.18
N VAL A 101 11.43 16.97 12.59
CA VAL A 101 12.11 16.22 11.53
C VAL A 101 11.16 16.07 10.35
N VAL A 102 11.55 16.59 9.18
CA VAL A 102 10.63 16.75 8.04
C VAL A 102 11.13 16.05 6.80
N TYR A 103 10.24 15.27 6.18
CA TYR A 103 10.33 14.83 4.80
C TYR A 103 8.93 14.54 4.23
N ASP A 104 8.31 15.57 3.67
CA ASP A 104 6.90 15.53 3.26
C ASP A 104 6.55 14.42 2.28
N PRO A 105 7.31 14.13 1.21
CA PRO A 105 6.94 13.11 0.23
C PRO A 105 6.57 11.76 0.85
N VAL A 106 7.38 11.22 1.76
CA VAL A 106 7.08 9.93 2.40
C VAL A 106 5.90 10.01 3.37
N HIS A 107 5.82 11.07 4.18
CA HIS A 107 4.75 11.22 5.16
C HIS A 107 3.40 11.46 4.52
N VAL A 108 3.35 12.29 3.48
CA VAL A 108 2.14 12.53 2.70
C VAL A 108 1.76 11.25 1.97
N ALA A 109 2.67 10.60 1.25
CA ALA A 109 2.36 9.35 0.55
C ALA A 109 1.76 8.29 1.48
N LYS A 110 2.41 8.06 2.64
CA LYS A 110 1.93 7.13 3.66
C LYS A 110 0.54 7.50 4.18
N ARG A 111 0.32 8.77 4.54
CA ARG A 111 -0.97 9.25 5.05
C ARG A 111 -2.09 9.08 4.03
N GLU A 112 -1.88 9.47 2.79
CA GLU A 112 -2.90 9.38 1.73
C GLU A 112 -3.21 7.92 1.36
N MET A 113 -2.20 7.05 1.40
CA MET A 113 -2.35 5.60 1.18
C MET A 113 -3.09 4.91 2.33
N GLU A 114 -2.78 5.24 3.58
CA GLU A 114 -3.36 4.61 4.79
C GLU A 114 -4.70 5.24 5.22
N ALA A 115 -5.13 6.32 4.56
CA ALA A 115 -6.39 6.99 4.87
C ALA A 115 -7.58 6.01 4.83
N LYS A 116 -8.38 6.01 5.90
CA LYS A 116 -9.63 5.26 5.94
C LYS A 116 -10.56 5.77 4.85
N GLY A 117 -10.92 4.90 3.90
CA GLY A 117 -11.73 5.28 2.75
C GLY A 117 -10.95 6.05 1.68
N ALA A 118 -9.64 5.79 1.52
CA ALA A 118 -8.83 6.40 0.45
C ALA A 118 -9.55 6.35 -0.91
N THR A 119 -9.50 7.46 -1.63
CA THR A 119 -10.14 7.68 -2.93
C THR A 119 -9.15 7.50 -4.07
N ASP A 120 -9.61 7.49 -5.32
CA ASP A 120 -8.71 7.53 -6.48
C ASP A 120 -7.85 8.81 -6.48
N GLU A 121 -8.41 9.95 -6.08
CA GLU A 121 -7.66 11.20 -5.90
C GLU A 121 -6.56 11.11 -4.83
N SER A 122 -6.86 10.52 -3.65
CA SER A 122 -5.86 10.41 -2.59
C SER A 122 -4.75 9.43 -2.96
N LEU A 123 -5.08 8.32 -3.63
CA LEU A 123 -4.07 7.36 -4.12
C LEU A 123 -3.25 7.93 -5.29
N ALA A 124 -3.83 8.74 -6.16
CA ALA A 124 -3.08 9.45 -7.20
C ALA A 124 -2.10 10.46 -6.59
N LYS A 125 -2.53 11.18 -5.55
CA LYS A 125 -1.65 12.05 -4.76
C LYS A 125 -0.54 11.26 -4.08
N ALA A 126 -0.86 10.11 -3.49
CA ALA A 126 0.14 9.23 -2.90
C ALA A 126 1.17 8.75 -3.94
N ASP A 127 0.75 8.40 -5.16
CA ASP A 127 1.69 8.00 -6.23
C ASP A 127 2.65 9.12 -6.61
N SER A 128 2.16 10.35 -6.76
CA SER A 128 3.01 11.52 -7.03
C SER A 128 4.05 11.71 -5.93
N MET A 129 3.64 11.58 -4.67
CA MET A 129 4.52 11.74 -3.51
C MET A 129 5.52 10.58 -3.39
N PHE A 130 5.11 9.34 -3.70
CA PHE A 130 6.03 8.21 -3.81
C PHE A 130 7.03 8.38 -4.96
N ALA A 131 6.62 8.94 -6.10
CA ALA A 131 7.52 9.20 -7.21
C ALA A 131 8.58 10.27 -6.87
N GLU A 132 8.21 11.30 -6.11
CA GLU A 132 9.17 12.25 -5.52
C GLU A 132 10.09 11.56 -4.51
N ALA A 133 9.52 10.70 -3.66
CA ALA A 133 10.29 9.99 -2.66
C ALA A 133 11.33 9.03 -3.26
N GLU A 134 10.95 8.31 -4.31
CA GLU A 134 11.82 7.39 -5.05
C GLU A 134 12.96 8.13 -5.76
N LYS A 135 12.74 9.36 -6.24
CA LYS A 135 13.82 10.17 -6.83
C LYS A 135 14.89 10.53 -5.80
N ALA A 136 14.48 10.88 -4.58
CA ALA A 136 15.41 11.27 -3.52
C ALA A 136 16.05 10.06 -2.83
N MET A 137 15.36 8.92 -2.77
CA MET A 137 15.84 7.67 -2.17
C MET A 137 15.64 6.49 -3.13
N PRO A 138 16.39 6.43 -4.24
CA PRO A 138 16.14 5.46 -5.31
C PRO A 138 16.44 4.01 -4.95
N GLU A 139 17.17 3.74 -3.87
CA GLU A 139 17.46 2.36 -3.43
C GLU A 139 16.61 1.92 -2.24
N ASN A 140 15.69 2.75 -1.74
CA ASN A 140 14.88 2.38 -0.60
C ASN A 140 13.76 1.41 -0.99
N GLU A 141 13.77 0.22 -0.40
CA GLU A 141 12.82 -0.85 -0.71
C GLU A 141 11.38 -0.48 -0.34
N TRP A 142 11.17 0.07 0.86
CA TRP A 142 9.83 0.40 1.34
C TRP A 142 9.12 1.38 0.40
N ILE A 143 9.79 2.44 -0.06
CA ILE A 143 9.22 3.42 -1.00
C ILE A 143 8.78 2.72 -2.29
N ARG A 144 9.64 1.88 -2.88
CA ARG A 144 9.38 1.23 -4.16
C ARG A 144 8.26 0.21 -4.09
N VAL A 145 8.27 -0.65 -3.07
CA VAL A 145 7.22 -1.64 -2.83
C VAL A 145 5.89 -0.94 -2.52
N SER A 146 5.91 0.10 -1.68
CA SER A 146 4.71 0.87 -1.35
C SER A 146 4.13 1.59 -2.57
N ARG A 147 4.98 2.12 -3.45
CA ARG A 147 4.55 2.72 -4.71
C ARG A 147 3.84 1.73 -5.61
N VAL A 148 4.37 0.51 -5.76
CA VAL A 148 3.71 -0.57 -6.50
C VAL A 148 2.34 -0.90 -5.88
N ASN A 149 2.29 -1.10 -4.56
CA ASN A 149 1.04 -1.39 -3.87
C ASN A 149 -0.02 -0.29 -4.08
N ASN A 150 0.40 0.98 -3.97
CA ASN A 150 -0.46 2.12 -4.21
C ASN A 150 -0.98 2.17 -5.66
N ALA A 151 -0.09 1.95 -6.65
CA ALA A 151 -0.46 1.93 -8.06
C ALA A 151 -1.46 0.81 -8.39
N LEU A 152 -1.25 -0.39 -7.85
CA LEU A 152 -2.17 -1.53 -8.02
C LEU A 152 -3.53 -1.27 -7.35
N ARG A 153 -3.54 -0.62 -6.18
CA ARG A 153 -4.78 -0.23 -5.51
C ARG A 153 -5.55 0.82 -6.31
N LEU A 154 -4.86 1.87 -6.80
CA LEU A 154 -5.45 2.88 -7.68
C LEU A 154 -6.03 2.22 -8.93
N ARG A 155 -5.27 1.33 -9.59
CA ARG A 155 -5.75 0.56 -10.73
C ARG A 155 -7.04 -0.19 -10.41
N GLY A 156 -7.12 -0.83 -9.24
CA GLY A 156 -8.32 -1.53 -8.79
C GLY A 156 -9.56 -0.63 -8.69
N MET A 157 -9.39 0.64 -8.29
CA MET A 157 -10.47 1.61 -8.16
C MET A 157 -10.93 2.18 -9.51
N VAL A 158 -9.99 2.48 -10.41
CA VAL A 158 -10.31 3.11 -11.69
C VAL A 158 -10.65 2.11 -12.79
N ARG A 159 -10.51 0.80 -12.54
CA ARG A 159 -10.75 -0.25 -13.56
C ARG A 159 -12.12 -0.15 -14.23
N GLY A 160 -13.18 0.20 -13.50
CA GLY A 160 -14.52 0.35 -14.08
C GLY A 160 -14.64 1.48 -15.11
N LYS A 161 -13.67 2.40 -15.15
CA LYS A 161 -13.58 3.50 -16.12
C LYS A 161 -12.82 3.10 -17.39
N ASP A 162 -12.16 1.94 -17.39
CA ASP A 162 -11.32 1.42 -18.48
C ASP A 162 -12.06 0.33 -19.25
N THR A 163 -12.60 0.71 -20.41
CA THR A 163 -13.36 -0.20 -21.29
C THR A 163 -12.49 -0.97 -22.26
N GLU A 164 -11.24 -0.55 -22.48
CA GLU A 164 -10.34 -1.14 -23.48
C GLU A 164 -9.59 -2.34 -22.91
N ASN A 165 -9.03 -2.23 -21.71
CA ASN A 165 -8.26 -3.30 -21.09
C ASN A 165 -8.52 -3.45 -19.59
N PRO A 166 -9.76 -3.76 -19.17
CA PRO A 166 -10.10 -3.92 -17.76
C PRO A 166 -9.31 -5.06 -17.10
N GLY A 167 -8.84 -6.03 -17.89
CA GLY A 167 -8.06 -7.17 -17.42
C GLY A 167 -6.60 -6.88 -17.06
N GLY A 168 -6.01 -5.81 -17.60
CA GLY A 168 -4.60 -5.48 -17.39
C GLY A 168 -4.30 -4.65 -16.14
N LEU A 169 -3.01 -4.43 -15.88
CA LEU A 169 -2.53 -3.51 -14.84
C LEU A 169 -2.69 -2.03 -15.22
N GLY A 170 -3.02 -1.71 -16.48
CA GLY A 170 -3.20 -0.33 -16.96
C GLY A 170 -1.98 0.54 -16.64
N ASP A 171 -2.21 1.74 -16.11
CA ASP A 171 -1.15 2.69 -15.72
C ASP A 171 -0.21 2.16 -14.62
N ALA A 172 -0.60 1.11 -13.89
CA ALA A 172 0.29 0.48 -12.91
C ALA A 172 1.36 -0.42 -13.57
N GLN A 173 1.16 -0.87 -14.81
CA GLN A 173 2.10 -1.76 -15.52
C GLN A 173 3.53 -1.19 -15.58
N PRO A 174 3.78 0.06 -16.06
CA PRO A 174 5.13 0.60 -16.12
C PRO A 174 5.78 0.74 -14.73
N ILE A 175 5.01 1.03 -13.68
CA ILE A 175 5.52 1.13 -12.30
C ILE A 175 5.94 -0.25 -11.79
N VAL A 176 5.15 -1.28 -12.07
CA VAL A 176 5.47 -2.67 -11.73
C VAL A 176 6.72 -3.13 -12.47
N ASP A 177 6.79 -2.93 -13.79
CA ASP A 177 7.92 -3.38 -14.61
C ASP A 177 9.23 -2.71 -14.18
N GLN A 178 9.19 -1.38 -13.95
CA GLN A 178 10.34 -0.63 -13.47
C GLN A 178 10.85 -1.17 -12.13
N ASN A 179 9.94 -1.46 -11.19
CA ASN A 179 10.33 -1.91 -9.85
C ASN A 179 10.71 -3.39 -9.80
N LEU A 180 10.15 -4.24 -10.67
CA LEU A 180 10.62 -5.62 -10.85
C LEU A 180 12.06 -5.66 -11.39
N GLU A 181 12.37 -4.83 -12.38
CA GLU A 181 13.74 -4.74 -12.92
C GLU A 181 14.73 -4.24 -11.85
N TRP A 182 14.35 -3.23 -11.06
CA TRP A 182 15.17 -2.77 -9.93
C TRP A 182 15.36 -3.85 -8.85
N ALA A 183 14.34 -4.69 -8.65
CA ALA A 183 14.34 -5.73 -7.62
C ALA A 183 14.97 -7.06 -8.09
N LYS A 184 15.44 -7.19 -9.34
CA LYS A 184 15.93 -8.47 -9.89
C LYS A 184 17.01 -9.16 -9.05
N ASP A 185 17.84 -8.36 -8.37
CA ASP A 185 18.93 -8.82 -7.48
C ASP A 185 18.59 -8.63 -5.98
N LYS A 186 17.32 -8.35 -5.67
CA LYS A 186 16.78 -8.10 -4.32
C LYS A 186 15.62 -9.06 -4.04
N PRO A 187 15.90 -10.30 -3.59
CA PRO A 187 14.91 -11.38 -3.53
C PRO A 187 13.64 -11.02 -2.75
N GLU A 188 13.76 -10.35 -1.61
CA GLU A 188 12.61 -9.96 -0.78
C GLU A 188 11.73 -8.92 -1.47
N ALA A 189 12.33 -7.83 -1.97
CA ALA A 189 11.61 -6.80 -2.71
C ALA A 189 10.90 -7.38 -3.95
N HIS A 190 11.60 -8.24 -4.70
CA HIS A 190 11.06 -8.88 -5.89
C HIS A 190 9.85 -9.75 -5.55
N ALA A 191 9.96 -10.57 -4.50
CA ALA A 191 8.86 -11.38 -4.01
C ALA A 191 7.67 -10.53 -3.55
N LYS A 192 7.91 -9.46 -2.78
CA LYS A 192 6.85 -8.54 -2.32
C LYS A 192 6.10 -7.90 -3.50
N ILE A 193 6.81 -7.44 -4.53
CA ILE A 193 6.21 -6.85 -5.74
C ILE A 193 5.38 -7.90 -6.50
N LEU A 194 5.93 -9.09 -6.74
CA LEU A 194 5.20 -10.17 -7.42
C LEU A 194 3.94 -10.57 -6.65
N LEU A 195 4.03 -10.71 -5.33
CA LEU A 195 2.89 -11.05 -4.48
C LEU A 195 1.79 -9.99 -4.58
N ALA A 196 2.13 -8.70 -4.55
CA ALA A 196 1.17 -7.62 -4.70
C ALA A 196 0.42 -7.70 -6.05
N VAL A 197 1.13 -8.00 -7.14
CA VAL A 197 0.53 -8.18 -8.47
C VAL A 197 -0.38 -9.42 -8.49
N ILE A 198 0.04 -10.53 -7.88
CA ILE A 198 -0.74 -11.77 -7.82
C ILE A 198 -2.03 -11.59 -7.00
N GLU A 199 -1.94 -10.87 -5.88
CA GLU A 199 -3.08 -10.47 -5.05
C GLU A 199 -4.06 -9.60 -5.83
N HIS A 200 -3.56 -8.57 -6.53
CA HIS A 200 -4.38 -7.69 -7.36
C HIS A 200 -5.21 -8.45 -8.40
N TYR A 201 -4.61 -9.44 -9.07
CA TYR A 201 -5.33 -10.32 -9.99
C TYR A 201 -6.30 -11.25 -9.27
N GLY A 202 -5.92 -11.81 -8.12
CA GLY A 202 -6.79 -12.67 -7.30
C GLY A 202 -8.05 -11.94 -6.83
N ASP A 203 -7.90 -10.71 -6.33
CA ASP A 203 -9.02 -9.86 -5.90
C ASP A 203 -9.96 -9.55 -7.07
N TYR A 204 -9.42 -9.32 -8.27
CA TYR A 204 -10.26 -9.10 -9.43
C TYR A 204 -10.98 -10.37 -9.87
N TYR A 205 -10.27 -11.50 -9.90
CA TYR A 205 -10.85 -12.79 -10.22
C TYR A 205 -12.06 -13.07 -9.32
N GLY A 206 -11.92 -12.91 -8.00
CA GLY A 206 -13.02 -13.12 -7.05
C GLY A 206 -14.22 -12.21 -7.30
N ARG A 207 -14.02 -10.96 -7.77
CA ARG A 207 -15.13 -10.08 -8.17
C ARG A 207 -15.86 -10.57 -9.42
N LEU A 208 -15.12 -11.07 -10.41
CA LEU A 208 -15.70 -11.62 -11.64
C LEU A 208 -16.46 -12.91 -11.36
N GLU A 209 -15.88 -13.78 -10.54
CA GLU A 209 -16.49 -15.03 -10.07
C GLU A 209 -17.80 -14.75 -9.33
N SER A 210 -17.77 -13.86 -8.35
CA SER A 210 -18.97 -13.44 -7.63
C SER A 210 -20.02 -12.84 -8.58
N SER A 211 -19.61 -12.09 -9.59
CA SER A 211 -20.55 -11.55 -10.59
C SER A 211 -21.18 -12.66 -11.43
N ALA A 212 -20.41 -13.68 -11.83
CA ALA A 212 -20.88 -14.82 -12.61
C ALA A 212 -21.84 -15.70 -11.80
N GLU A 213 -21.53 -15.97 -10.53
CA GLU A 213 -22.38 -16.76 -9.62
C GLU A 213 -23.71 -16.07 -9.32
N ASN A 214 -23.72 -14.74 -9.26
CA ASN A 214 -24.92 -13.95 -8.91
C ASN A 214 -25.74 -13.51 -10.11
N LEU A 215 -25.43 -13.97 -11.33
CA LEU A 215 -26.27 -13.74 -12.51
C LEU A 215 -27.67 -14.35 -12.29
N GLY A 216 -28.71 -13.52 -12.39
CA GLY A 216 -30.09 -13.94 -12.13
C GLY A 216 -30.52 -13.88 -10.66
N SER A 217 -29.69 -13.34 -9.76
CA SER A 217 -30.05 -13.13 -8.34
C SER A 217 -31.29 -12.24 -8.13
N ARG A 218 -31.72 -11.50 -9.16
CA ARG A 218 -32.93 -10.66 -9.14
C ARG A 218 -34.17 -11.33 -9.72
N ASP A 219 -34.06 -12.54 -10.28
CA ASP A 219 -35.16 -13.21 -10.98
C ASP A 219 -36.36 -13.41 -10.06
N ASP A 220 -36.14 -13.88 -8.83
CA ASP A 220 -37.20 -14.10 -7.84
C ASP A 220 -37.91 -12.81 -7.46
N TRP A 221 -37.17 -11.70 -7.38
CA TRP A 221 -37.75 -10.38 -7.13
C TRP A 221 -38.64 -9.92 -8.30
N TYR A 222 -38.19 -10.10 -9.54
CA TYR A 222 -39.01 -9.79 -10.72
C TYR A 222 -40.28 -10.67 -10.75
N ARG A 223 -40.16 -11.98 -10.52
CA ARG A 223 -41.30 -12.90 -10.49
C ARG A 223 -42.32 -12.51 -9.42
N ALA A 224 -41.88 -12.24 -8.20
CA ALA A 224 -42.75 -11.81 -7.11
C ALA A 224 -43.42 -10.45 -7.39
N SER A 225 -42.68 -9.51 -7.98
CA SER A 225 -43.21 -8.18 -8.33
C SER A 225 -44.25 -8.26 -9.45
N ILE A 226 -44.04 -9.11 -10.46
CA ILE A 226 -45.01 -9.40 -11.52
C ILE A 226 -46.27 -10.02 -10.92
N GLU A 227 -46.14 -11.03 -10.06
CA GLU A 227 -47.28 -11.69 -9.41
C GLU A 227 -48.11 -10.70 -8.58
N GLN A 228 -47.45 -9.81 -7.84
CA GLN A 228 -48.14 -8.79 -7.05
C GLN A 228 -48.85 -7.76 -7.95
N ALA A 229 -48.19 -7.26 -9.00
CA ALA A 229 -48.79 -6.33 -9.94
C ALA A 229 -50.00 -6.94 -10.67
N GLN A 230 -49.98 -8.24 -10.95
CA GLN A 230 -51.14 -8.97 -11.48
C GLN A 230 -52.32 -8.98 -10.50
N LYS A 231 -52.07 -9.19 -9.19
CA LYS A 231 -53.10 -9.13 -8.14
C LYS A 231 -53.70 -7.74 -8.00
N ASP A 232 -52.88 -6.70 -8.16
CA ASP A 232 -53.28 -5.30 -8.00
C ASP A 232 -53.93 -4.72 -9.27
N GLY A 233 -53.93 -5.47 -10.38
CA GLY A 233 -54.45 -5.03 -11.67
C GLY A 233 -53.58 -3.98 -12.38
N ASP A 234 -52.33 -3.82 -11.94
CA ASP A 234 -51.34 -2.91 -12.51
C ASP A 234 -50.70 -3.52 -13.76
N LYS A 235 -51.36 -3.29 -14.90
CA LYS A 235 -50.94 -3.84 -16.19
C LYS A 235 -49.61 -3.25 -16.70
N GLU A 236 -49.27 -2.03 -16.30
CA GLU A 236 -48.05 -1.36 -16.75
C GLU A 236 -46.82 -2.03 -16.13
N THR A 237 -46.83 -2.19 -14.80
CA THR A 237 -45.75 -2.89 -14.08
C THR A 237 -45.59 -4.34 -14.54
N VAL A 238 -46.69 -5.06 -14.81
CA VAL A 238 -46.62 -6.43 -15.35
C VAL A 238 -45.88 -6.46 -16.69
N GLN A 239 -46.21 -5.55 -17.61
CA GLN A 239 -45.55 -5.49 -18.92
C GLN A 239 -44.08 -5.12 -18.80
N GLU A 240 -43.76 -4.08 -18.03
CA GLU A 240 -42.39 -3.60 -17.84
C GLU A 240 -41.49 -4.70 -17.23
N TYR A 241 -41.91 -5.28 -16.11
CA TYR A 241 -41.08 -6.24 -15.38
C TYR A 241 -40.98 -7.59 -16.09
N THR A 242 -42.02 -8.01 -16.82
CA THR A 242 -41.93 -9.22 -17.66
C THR A 242 -40.92 -9.02 -18.77
N ALA A 243 -40.99 -7.89 -19.50
CA ALA A 243 -40.06 -7.60 -20.59
C ALA A 243 -38.61 -7.49 -20.09
N GLU A 244 -38.39 -6.87 -18.93
CA GLU A 244 -37.05 -6.75 -18.34
C GLU A 244 -36.50 -8.11 -17.86
N LEU A 245 -37.34 -8.97 -17.25
CA LEU A 245 -36.94 -10.32 -16.85
C LEU A 245 -36.58 -11.19 -18.08
N GLU A 246 -37.42 -11.17 -19.11
CA GLU A 246 -37.17 -11.90 -20.36
C GLU A 246 -35.88 -11.43 -21.04
N LYS A 247 -35.64 -10.12 -21.07
CA LYS A 247 -34.39 -9.54 -21.58
C LYS A 247 -33.18 -10.02 -20.79
N GLN A 248 -33.23 -9.96 -19.45
CA GLN A 248 -32.11 -10.42 -18.61
C GLN A 248 -31.84 -11.91 -18.76
N ILE A 249 -32.88 -12.75 -18.86
CA ILE A 249 -32.72 -14.18 -19.13
C ILE A 249 -32.05 -14.42 -20.49
N ALA A 250 -32.46 -13.67 -21.52
CA ALA A 250 -31.90 -13.80 -22.87
C ALA A 250 -30.43 -13.33 -22.97
N GLU A 251 -30.04 -12.28 -22.24
CA GLU A 251 -28.68 -11.73 -22.26
C GLU A 251 -27.69 -12.53 -21.38
N ARG A 252 -28.21 -13.25 -20.37
CA ARG A 252 -27.41 -13.96 -19.35
C ARG A 252 -26.36 -14.93 -19.90
N PRO A 253 -26.63 -15.79 -20.91
CA PRO A 253 -25.60 -16.70 -21.42
C PRO A 253 -24.40 -15.93 -22.00
N ALA A 254 -24.67 -14.83 -22.73
CA ALA A 254 -23.61 -14.00 -23.29
C ALA A 254 -22.85 -13.22 -22.21
N GLU A 255 -23.53 -12.76 -21.16
CA GLU A 255 -22.88 -12.11 -20.02
C GLU A 255 -22.00 -13.09 -19.23
N ARG A 256 -22.50 -14.30 -18.96
CA ARG A 256 -21.72 -15.37 -18.32
C ARG A 256 -20.47 -15.69 -19.11
N GLN A 257 -20.58 -15.87 -20.43
CA GLN A 257 -19.43 -16.12 -21.29
C GLN A 257 -18.39 -15.00 -21.19
N LYS A 258 -18.81 -13.73 -21.25
CA LYS A 258 -17.90 -12.57 -21.12
C LYS A 258 -17.15 -12.56 -19.79
N LEU A 259 -17.84 -12.88 -18.69
CA LEU A 259 -17.22 -12.95 -17.36
C LEU A 259 -16.20 -14.09 -17.30
N VAL A 260 -16.54 -15.28 -17.81
CA VAL A 260 -15.66 -16.46 -17.81
C VAL A 260 -14.43 -16.25 -18.70
N ASP A 261 -14.60 -15.68 -19.89
CA ASP A 261 -13.49 -15.34 -20.78
C ASP A 261 -12.51 -14.38 -20.07
N ARG A 262 -13.05 -13.36 -19.41
CA ARG A 262 -12.25 -12.42 -18.61
C ARG A 262 -11.55 -13.11 -17.45
N MET A 263 -12.24 -13.99 -16.72
CA MET A 263 -11.62 -14.78 -15.65
C MET A 263 -10.46 -15.63 -16.18
N GLY A 264 -10.57 -16.17 -17.40
CA GLY A 264 -9.48 -16.86 -18.09
C GLY A 264 -8.26 -15.97 -18.34
N GLU A 265 -8.45 -14.74 -18.81
CA GLU A 265 -7.35 -13.77 -19.00
C GLU A 265 -6.66 -13.39 -17.68
N ILE A 266 -7.45 -13.21 -16.61
CA ILE A 266 -6.94 -12.90 -15.27
C ILE A 266 -6.18 -14.10 -14.70
N PHE A 267 -6.70 -15.31 -14.90
CA PHE A 267 -6.05 -16.56 -14.51
C PHE A 267 -4.68 -16.69 -15.18
N ASP A 268 -4.61 -16.52 -16.50
CA ASP A 268 -3.35 -16.59 -17.25
C ASP A 268 -2.33 -15.54 -16.76
N SER A 269 -2.79 -14.31 -16.55
CA SER A 269 -1.95 -13.21 -16.06
C SER A 269 -1.42 -13.51 -14.66
N ARG A 270 -2.28 -13.97 -13.74
CA ARG A 270 -1.89 -14.35 -12.38
C ARG A 270 -0.86 -15.48 -12.40
N CYS A 271 -1.10 -16.51 -13.21
CA CYS A 271 -0.19 -17.64 -13.34
C CYS A 271 1.17 -17.27 -13.93
N LYS A 272 1.22 -16.31 -14.85
CA LYS A 272 2.49 -15.73 -15.35
C LYS A 272 3.34 -15.16 -14.22
N TYR A 273 2.75 -14.44 -13.26
CA TYR A 273 3.50 -13.87 -12.14
C TYR A 273 3.83 -14.91 -11.05
N ILE A 274 2.93 -15.87 -10.80
CA ILE A 274 3.24 -17.00 -9.90
C ILE A 274 4.46 -17.78 -10.40
N GLY A 275 4.58 -18.04 -11.70
CA GLY A 275 5.73 -18.74 -12.27
C GLY A 275 7.08 -18.01 -12.13
N GLN A 276 7.07 -16.73 -11.75
CA GLN A 276 8.27 -15.93 -11.50
C GLN A 276 8.69 -15.90 -10.02
N LEU A 277 7.85 -16.42 -9.12
CA LEU A 277 8.16 -16.47 -7.70
C LEU A 277 9.32 -17.42 -7.43
N LYS A 278 10.26 -16.96 -6.60
CA LYS A 278 11.41 -17.75 -6.13
C LYS A 278 11.58 -17.51 -4.64
N ALA A 279 11.68 -18.60 -3.88
CA ALA A 279 11.94 -18.54 -2.43
C ALA A 279 13.44 -18.40 -2.11
N ASP A 280 14.31 -18.58 -3.10
CA ASP A 280 15.76 -18.52 -2.95
C ASP A 280 16.20 -17.10 -2.60
N GLY A 281 17.07 -16.97 -1.58
CA GLY A 281 17.63 -15.70 -1.15
C GLY A 281 16.71 -14.81 -0.30
N ILE A 282 15.49 -15.27 0.03
CA ILE A 282 14.62 -14.59 1.00
C ILE A 282 15.04 -14.98 2.42
N GLU A 283 15.32 -13.99 3.27
CA GLU A 283 15.70 -14.20 4.68
C GLU A 283 14.48 -14.18 5.60
N ASP A 284 13.51 -13.30 5.34
CA ASP A 284 12.24 -13.28 6.09
C ASP A 284 11.49 -14.61 5.96
N ALA A 285 11.38 -15.32 7.09
CA ALA A 285 10.79 -16.66 7.13
C ALA A 285 9.31 -16.67 6.73
N THR A 286 8.55 -15.62 7.09
CA THR A 286 7.12 -15.51 6.80
C THR A 286 6.88 -15.31 5.31
N LEU A 287 7.65 -14.39 4.70
CA LEU A 287 7.63 -14.12 3.28
C LEU A 287 8.07 -15.36 2.49
N LYS A 288 9.14 -16.02 2.92
CA LYS A 288 9.64 -17.24 2.29
C LYS A 288 8.61 -18.37 2.31
N GLU A 289 7.96 -18.58 3.46
CA GLU A 289 6.88 -19.56 3.59
C GLU A 289 5.72 -19.19 2.65
N ARG A 290 5.30 -17.93 2.64
CA ARG A 290 4.21 -17.45 1.79
C ARG A 290 4.51 -17.68 0.30
N VAL A 291 5.71 -17.34 -0.15
CA VAL A 291 6.17 -17.56 -1.53
C VAL A 291 6.20 -19.05 -1.87
N SER A 292 6.75 -19.88 -0.97
CA SER A 292 6.85 -21.33 -1.16
C SER A 292 5.47 -21.98 -1.24
N ASN A 293 4.57 -21.62 -0.33
CA ASN A 293 3.21 -22.14 -0.29
C ASN A 293 2.41 -21.74 -1.53
N LEU A 294 2.51 -20.48 -1.96
CA LEU A 294 1.81 -20.04 -3.15
C LEU A 294 2.35 -20.72 -4.41
N SER A 295 3.67 -20.87 -4.54
CA SER A 295 4.30 -21.53 -5.69
C SER A 295 3.96 -23.03 -5.76
N ALA A 296 3.87 -23.71 -4.61
CA ALA A 296 3.57 -25.14 -4.55
C ALA A 296 2.09 -25.48 -4.77
N ASN A 297 1.17 -24.61 -4.35
CA ASN A 297 -0.27 -24.89 -4.35
C ASN A 297 -1.03 -24.22 -5.51
N ALA A 298 -0.40 -23.34 -6.27
CA ALA A 298 -1.04 -22.69 -7.40
C ALA A 298 -1.36 -23.69 -8.52
N LYS A 299 -2.64 -23.80 -8.86
CA LYS A 299 -3.11 -24.60 -10.00
C LYS A 299 -3.08 -23.73 -11.26
N CYS A 300 -1.95 -23.77 -11.98
CA CYS A 300 -1.74 -23.00 -13.22
C CYS A 300 -1.75 -23.86 -14.49
N SER A 301 -2.41 -25.02 -14.45
CA SER A 301 -2.61 -25.86 -15.63
C SER A 301 -3.77 -25.33 -16.48
N PRO A 302 -3.79 -25.61 -17.80
CA PRO A 302 -4.93 -25.30 -18.66
C PRO A 302 -6.25 -25.89 -18.16
N ASP A 303 -6.21 -27.06 -17.52
CA ASP A 303 -7.41 -27.71 -16.96
C ASP A 303 -8.02 -26.98 -15.77
N ALA A 304 -7.23 -26.15 -15.07
CA ALA A 304 -7.67 -25.34 -13.93
C ALA A 304 -8.22 -23.97 -14.36
N ARG A 305 -8.20 -23.65 -15.65
CA ARG A 305 -8.80 -22.44 -16.21
C ARG A 305 -10.33 -22.49 -16.03
N PRO A 306 -10.98 -21.39 -15.63
CA PRO A 306 -12.43 -21.34 -15.44
C PRO A 306 -13.19 -21.68 -16.72
N LYS A 307 -14.30 -22.40 -16.56
CA LYS A 307 -15.18 -22.81 -17.66
C LYS A 307 -16.60 -22.34 -17.38
N VAL A 308 -17.41 -22.23 -18.44
CA VAL A 308 -18.78 -21.70 -18.32
C VAL A 308 -19.65 -22.65 -17.50
N GLU A 309 -19.42 -23.94 -17.62
CA GLU A 309 -20.15 -25.01 -16.93
C GLU A 309 -19.97 -24.95 -15.41
N ASP A 310 -18.87 -24.35 -14.93
CA ASP A 310 -18.58 -24.20 -13.50
C ASP A 310 -19.54 -23.22 -12.82
N TYR A 311 -20.20 -22.34 -13.60
CA TYR A 311 -21.03 -21.25 -13.08
C TYR A 311 -22.54 -21.44 -13.32
N GLY A 312 -22.95 -22.67 -13.65
CA GLY A 312 -24.35 -23.11 -13.69
C GLY A 312 -25.21 -22.53 -14.82
N GLU A 313 -26.15 -23.35 -15.31
CA GLU A 313 -27.35 -22.84 -15.97
C GLU A 313 -28.26 -22.25 -14.88
N ALA A 314 -28.75 -21.02 -15.06
CA ALA A 314 -29.85 -20.56 -14.22
C ALA A 314 -30.99 -21.58 -14.35
N PRO A 315 -31.70 -21.93 -13.26
CA PRO A 315 -32.78 -22.91 -13.32
C PRO A 315 -33.73 -22.53 -14.45
N ALA A 316 -33.95 -23.48 -15.36
CA ALA A 316 -34.88 -23.31 -16.47
C ALA A 316 -36.25 -22.90 -15.90
N PRO A 317 -37.00 -22.01 -16.59
CA PRO A 317 -38.36 -21.71 -16.18
C PRO A 317 -39.19 -22.99 -16.22
N GLU A 318 -39.66 -23.45 -15.05
CA GLU A 318 -40.76 -24.42 -14.93
C GLU A 318 -42.09 -23.80 -15.38
#